data_AF-A0A7X0LT17-F1
#
_entry.id   AF-A0A7X0LT17-F1
#
_cell.length_a   1.000
_cell.length_b   1.000
_cell.length_c   1.000
_cell.angle_alpha   90.00
_cell.angle_beta   90.00
_cell.angle_gamma   90.00
#
_symmetry.space_group_name_H-M   'P 1'
#
loop_
_entity.id
_entity.type
_entity.pdbx_description
1 polymer ?
#
loop_
_entity_poly.entity_id
_entity_poly.type
_entity_poly.pdbx_seq_one_letter_code
_entity_poly.pdbx_strand_id
1 'polypeptide(L)'
;MWPNAVAKALSCFEWAFKEPGRYLDASAFDAPGVGDARDDLEWAMLHLPPGARRDLGRLLTLIDKEFERRTLPEPNYNEWATTRWWWTRSRER
;
A
#
# COMPACT_ATOMS: atom_id res chain seq x y z
N MET A 1 -11.41 -0.97 12.86
CA MET A 1 -10.22 -1.79 12.55
C MET A 1 -10.36 -3.15 13.18
N TRP A 2 -9.85 -4.19 12.53
CA TRP A 2 -9.79 -5.54 13.08
C TRP A 2 -8.45 -5.77 13.82
N PRO A 3 -8.37 -6.73 14.75
CA PRO A 3 -7.16 -6.94 15.56
C PRO A 3 -5.90 -7.19 14.71
N ASN A 4 -4.81 -6.50 15.03
CA ASN A 4 -3.51 -6.60 14.33
C ASN A 4 -3.50 -6.13 12.87
N ALA A 5 -4.48 -5.35 12.41
CA ALA A 5 -4.52 -4.88 11.01
C ALA A 5 -3.23 -4.16 10.58
N VAL A 6 -2.70 -3.25 11.40
CA VAL A 6 -1.44 -2.55 11.11
C VAL A 6 -0.27 -3.53 10.95
N ALA A 7 -0.12 -4.48 11.87
CA ALA A 7 0.98 -5.44 11.81
C ALA A 7 0.86 -6.33 10.56
N LYS A 8 -0.35 -6.82 10.24
CA LYS A 8 -0.57 -7.64 9.03
C LYS A 8 -0.35 -6.85 7.75
N ALA A 9 -0.79 -5.60 7.69
CA ALA A 9 -0.58 -4.73 6.54
C ALA A 9 0.91 -4.47 6.30
N LEU A 10 1.68 -4.21 7.36
CA LEU A 10 3.14 -4.06 7.24
C LEU A 10 3.81 -5.36 6.78
N SER A 11 3.42 -6.52 7.32
CA SER A 11 3.93 -7.81 6.87
C SER A 11 3.60 -8.11 5.41
N CYS A 12 2.43 -7.68 4.91
CA CYS A 12 2.06 -7.81 3.50
C CYS A 12 3.02 -7.04 2.59
N PHE A 13 3.31 -5.77 2.92
CA PHE A 13 4.29 -4.96 2.17
C PHE A 13 5.70 -5.52 2.26
N GLU A 14 6.13 -5.97 3.45
CA GLU A 14 7.45 -6.60 3.60
C GLU A 14 7.60 -7.85 2.74
N TRP A 15 6.57 -8.69 2.66
CA TRP A 15 6.58 -9.87 1.81
C TRP A 15 6.61 -9.49 0.32
N ALA A 16 5.72 -8.60 -0.13
CA ALA A 16 5.65 -8.16 -1.52
C ALA A 16 6.93 -7.45 -2.01
N PHE A 17 7.61 -6.69 -1.14
CA PHE A 17 8.86 -5.99 -1.48
C PHE A 17 10.09 -6.89 -1.41
N LYS A 18 10.02 -8.06 -0.77
CA LYS A 18 11.10 -9.06 -0.82
C LYS A 18 11.15 -9.80 -2.15
N GLU A 19 10.05 -9.83 -2.91
CA GLU A 19 10.02 -10.53 -4.18
C GLU A 19 11.00 -9.91 -5.19
N PRO A 20 11.80 -10.73 -5.89
CA PRO A 20 12.70 -10.21 -6.92
C PRO A 20 11.91 -9.67 -8.11
N GLY A 21 12.47 -8.72 -8.84
CA GLY A 21 11.84 -8.16 -10.04
C GLY A 21 11.65 -6.65 -10.00
N ARG A 22 11.28 -6.08 -11.14
CA ARG A 22 10.98 -4.65 -11.23
C ARG A 22 9.57 -4.34 -10.75
N TYR A 23 8.62 -5.20 -11.08
CA TYR A 23 7.20 -5.04 -10.77
C TYR A 23 6.77 -6.07 -9.72
N LEU A 24 5.71 -5.77 -8.98
CA LEU A 24 5.05 -6.73 -8.09
C LEU A 24 4.31 -7.76 -8.92
N ASP A 25 4.40 -9.02 -8.50
CA ASP A 25 3.60 -10.10 -9.06
C ASP A 25 2.11 -9.83 -8.84
N ALA A 26 1.26 -10.34 -9.74
CA ALA A 26 -0.19 -10.18 -9.63
C ALA A 26 -0.75 -10.72 -8.30
N SER A 27 -0.15 -11.78 -7.74
CA SER A 27 -0.52 -12.37 -6.44
C SER A 27 -0.32 -11.42 -5.26
N ALA A 28 0.53 -10.39 -5.39
CA ALA A 28 0.65 -9.37 -4.35
C ALA A 28 -0.64 -8.56 -4.15
N PHE A 29 -1.55 -8.59 -5.13
CA PHE A 29 -2.84 -7.91 -5.09
C PHE A 29 -3.99 -8.84 -4.71
N ASP A 30 -3.75 -10.15 -4.54
CA ASP A 30 -4.79 -11.10 -4.17
C ASP A 30 -5.24 -10.88 -2.72
N ALA A 31 -6.55 -10.74 -2.52
CA ALA A 31 -7.11 -10.33 -1.24
C ALA A 31 -6.84 -11.36 -0.11
N PRO A 32 -6.32 -10.93 1.05
CA PRO A 32 -5.88 -9.57 1.38
C PRO A 32 -4.53 -9.22 0.75
N GLY A 33 -4.52 -8.24 -0.16
CA GLY A 33 -3.35 -7.84 -0.94
C GLY A 33 -2.81 -6.47 -0.54
N VAL A 34 -1.78 -5.99 -1.26
CA VAL A 34 -1.13 -4.68 -0.98
C VAL A 34 -2.10 -3.50 -1.04
N GLY A 35 -3.18 -3.60 -1.81
CA GLY A 35 -4.26 -2.59 -1.85
C GLY A 35 -5.05 -2.54 -0.54
N ASP A 36 -5.50 -3.70 -0.05
CA ASP A 36 -6.22 -3.81 1.23
C ASP A 36 -5.32 -3.41 2.40
N ALA A 37 -4.04 -3.81 2.36
CA ALA A 37 -3.05 -3.42 3.35
C ALA A 37 -2.89 -1.89 3.40
N ARG A 38 -2.91 -1.21 2.25
CA ARG A 38 -2.80 0.25 2.22
C ARG A 38 -4.03 0.96 2.79
N ASP A 39 -5.22 0.41 2.55
CA ASP A 39 -6.48 0.89 3.14
C ASP A 39 -6.45 0.74 4.68
N ASP A 40 -5.96 -0.40 5.19
CA ASP A 40 -5.82 -0.64 6.63
C ASP A 40 -4.86 0.37 7.30
N LEU A 41 -3.75 0.71 6.65
CA LEU A 41 -2.80 1.71 7.16
C LEU A 41 -3.35 3.14 7.09
N GLU A 42 -4.11 3.48 6.04
CA GLU A 42 -4.82 4.76 5.96
C GLU A 42 -5.83 4.89 7.11
N TRP A 43 -6.65 3.86 7.31
CA TRP A 43 -7.62 3.82 8.40
C TRP A 43 -6.93 3.96 9.75
N ALA A 44 -5.78 3.31 9.94
CA ALA A 44 -4.98 3.42 11.15
C ALA A 44 -4.53 4.86 11.44
N MET A 45 -4.03 5.58 10.44
CA MET A 45 -3.60 6.96 10.63
C MET A 45 -4.69 7.85 11.23
N LEU A 46 -5.95 7.68 10.81
CA LEU A 46 -7.08 8.47 11.28
C LEU A 46 -7.29 8.36 12.80
N HIS A 47 -6.91 7.24 13.40
CA HIS A 47 -7.19 6.91 14.80
C HIS A 47 -5.96 7.00 15.72
N LEU A 48 -4.76 7.19 15.16
CA LEU A 48 -3.54 7.30 15.95
C LEU A 48 -3.38 8.68 16.61
N PRO A 49 -2.76 8.73 17.81
CA PRO A 49 -2.35 10.00 18.42
C PRO A 49 -1.26 10.67 17.56
N PRO A 50 -1.04 12.00 17.70
CA PRO A 50 -0.19 12.77 16.80
C PRO A 50 1.24 12.24 16.62
N GLY A 51 1.86 11.74 17.70
CA GLY A 51 3.21 11.14 17.65
C GLY A 51 3.25 9.89 16.77
N ALA A 52 2.42 8.89 17.11
CA ALA A 52 2.34 7.63 16.36
C ALA A 52 1.88 7.85 14.90
N ARG A 53 0.98 8.81 14.66
CA ARG A 53 0.57 9.20 13.30
C ARG A 53 1.74 9.74 12.49
N ARG A 54 2.62 10.55 13.09
CA ARG A 54 3.82 11.07 12.41
C ARG A 54 4.79 9.94 12.05
N ASP A 55 4.99 9.01 12.97
CA ASP A 55 5.91 7.89 12.76
C ASP A 55 5.38 6.94 11.66
N LEU A 56 4.09 6.58 11.72
CA LEU A 56 3.45 5.80 10.67
C LEU A 56 3.44 6.56 9.33
N GLY A 57 3.23 7.88 9.33
CA GLY A 57 3.27 8.71 8.14
C GLY A 57 4.63 8.67 7.42
N ARG A 58 5.74 8.69 8.17
CA ARG A 58 7.09 8.53 7.60
C ARG A 58 7.29 7.16 6.95
N LEU A 59 6.81 6.11 7.61
CA LEU A 59 6.87 4.75 7.08
C LEU A 59 6.02 4.61 5.81
N LEU A 60 4.81 5.17 5.82
CA LEU A 60 3.92 5.19 4.66
C LEU A 60 4.52 5.91 3.46
N THR A 61 5.25 7.01 3.66
CA THR A 61 5.97 7.66 2.55
C THR A 61 6.99 6.73 1.88
N LEU A 62 7.67 5.89 2.66
CA LEU A 62 8.62 4.92 2.11
C LEU A 62 7.90 3.78 1.37
N ILE A 63 6.81 3.27 1.97
CA ILE A 63 5.97 2.22 1.37
C ILE A 63 5.36 2.73 0.06
N ASP A 64 4.76 3.92 0.05
CA ASP A 64 4.10 4.50 -1.12
C ASP A 64 5.09 4.72 -2.26
N LYS A 65 6.30 5.21 -1.96
CA LYS A 65 7.36 5.38 -2.95
C LYS A 65 7.78 4.05 -3.57
N GLU A 66 7.95 3.02 -2.76
CA GLU A 66 8.36 1.71 -3.26
C GLU A 66 7.24 1.01 -4.02
N PHE A 67 6.00 1.12 -3.54
CA PHE A 67 4.82 0.58 -4.19
C PHE A 67 4.61 1.24 -5.56
N GLU A 68 4.73 2.57 -5.65
CA GLU A 68 4.72 3.29 -6.91
C GLU A 68 5.85 2.84 -7.84
N ARG A 69 7.08 2.69 -7.33
CA ARG A 69 8.22 2.24 -8.14
C ARG A 69 8.03 0.83 -8.71
N ARG A 70 7.38 -0.04 -7.93
CA ARG A 70 7.15 -1.46 -8.23
C ARG A 70 5.83 -1.72 -8.95
N THR A 71 5.13 -0.69 -9.40
CA THR A 71 3.87 -0.84 -10.15
C THR A 71 3.86 0.01 -11.40
N LEU A 72 3.04 -0.40 -12.36
CA LEU A 72 2.80 0.41 -13.56
C LEU A 72 1.77 1.51 -13.23
N PRO A 73 1.96 2.73 -13.75
CA PRO A 73 0.93 3.76 -13.66
C PRO A 73 -0.31 3.35 -14.46
N GLU A 74 -1.50 3.67 -13.95
CA GLU A 74 -2.76 3.47 -14.68
C GLU A 74 -2.72 4.30 -15.97
N PRO A 75 -2.96 3.70 -17.15
CA PRO A 75 -3.10 4.48 -18.37
C PRO A 75 -4.26 5.50 -18.31
N ASN A 76 -5.28 5.26 -17.49
CA ASN A 76 -6.46 6.12 -17.38
C ASN A 76 -6.53 6.81 -16.01
N TYR A 77 -5.74 7.86 -15.82
CA TYR A 77 -5.80 8.70 -14.61
C TYR A 77 -7.20 9.31 -14.47
N ASN A 78 -7.92 8.96 -13.39
CA ASN A 78 -9.26 9.46 -13.06
C ASN A 78 -9.28 10.04 -11.64
N GLU A 79 -10.45 10.48 -11.17
CA GLU A 79 -10.60 11.05 -9.81
C GLU A 79 -10.16 10.08 -8.69
N TRP A 80 -10.32 8.77 -8.89
CA TRP A 80 -9.89 7.74 -7.94
C TRP A 80 -8.37 7.67 -7.83
N ALA A 81 -7.64 7.99 -8.90
CA ALA A 81 -6.19 8.09 -8.87
C ALA A 81 -5.69 9.24 -7.97
N THR A 82 -6.55 10.16 -7.55
CA THR A 82 -6.16 11.27 -6.66
C THR A 82 -6.33 10.91 -5.18
N THR A 83 -7.31 10.07 -4.83
CA THR A 83 -7.62 9.72 -3.44
C THR A 83 -7.21 8.30 -3.05
N ARG A 84 -7.12 7.39 -4.02
CA ARG A 84 -6.84 5.95 -3.85
C ARG A 84 -5.93 5.42 -4.95
N TRP A 85 -4.87 6.17 -5.24
CA TRP A 85 -3.95 5.89 -6.35
C TRP A 85 -3.38 4.46 -6.35
N TRP A 86 -3.22 3.82 -5.19
CA TRP A 86 -2.71 2.45 -5.11
C TRP A 86 -3.67 1.42 -5.72
N TRP A 87 -4.99 1.68 -5.68
CA TRP A 87 -6.00 0.85 -6.34
C TRP A 87 -6.01 1.01 -7.85
N THR A 88 -5.44 2.10 -8.37
CA THR A 88 -5.36 2.34 -9.81
C THR A 88 -4.08 1.76 -10.41
N ARG A 89 -3.16 1.20 -9.63
CA ARG A 89 -1.91 0.65 -10.15
C ARG A 89 -2.12 -0.69 -10.87
N SER A 90 -1.50 -0.87 -12.04
CA SER A 90 -1.62 -2.10 -12.83
C SER A 90 -0.64 -3.20 -12.39
N ARG A 91 -1.08 -4.46 -12.52
CA ARG A 91 -0.56 -5.68 -11.86
C ARG A 91 0.50 -6.45 -12.66
N GLU A 92 1.20 -5.79 -13.59
CA GLU A 92 1.99 -6.32 -14.73
C GLU A 92 1.28 -6.23 -16.08
N ARG A 93 2.07 -6.32 -17.16
CA ARG A 93 1.72 -6.01 -18.55
C ARG A 93 1.23 -7.24 -19.30
#